data_AF-A0A7S2H0N4-F1
#
_entry.id   AF-A0A7S2H0N4-F1
#
_cell.length_a   1.000
_cell.length_b   1.000
_cell.length_c   1.000
_cell.angle_alpha   90.00
_cell.angle_beta   90.00
_cell.angle_gamma   90.00
#
_symmetry.space_group_name_H-M   'P 1'
#
loop_
_entity.id
_entity.type
_entity.pdbx_description
1 polymer ?
#
loop_
_entity_poly.entity_id
_entity_poly.type
_entity_poly.pdbx_seq_one_letter_code
_entity_poly.pdbx_strand_id
1 'polypeptide(L)'
;EYKREMEIPQSAQSIAEKLALDEHSVELIDTLQEYLNEQVQTDTYDFMANKTLMKLYQFYPERSNENCIALAVTKSMMALPSTDLSVLLYLVPETLALKEPIHTLVRCADHLETARFVEFWEVANLGGNELLDAIPGFPEAIRSFMIGVLSMTFQKLQSETFLDLLMLDEESLEEFIAEQTDKLCLEEKKFVIFLPNSENQSRPKKFKENISFDHMLPIINLLSRNT
;
A
#
# COMPACT_ATOMS: atom_id res chain seq x y z
N GLU A 1 1.00 -15.66 16.68
CA GLU A 1 2.35 -15.19 17.03
C GLU A 1 3.33 -15.76 16.02
N TYR A 2 3.82 -14.94 15.10
CA TYR A 2 4.92 -15.30 14.21
C TYR A 2 5.78 -14.04 14.02
N LYS A 3 6.62 -13.77 15.02
CA LYS A 3 7.74 -12.84 14.83
C LYS A 3 8.72 -13.53 13.89
N ARG A 4 8.58 -13.31 12.58
CA ARG A 4 9.77 -13.30 11.72
C ARG A 4 10.58 -12.11 12.19
N GLU A 5 11.56 -12.36 13.04
CA GLU A 5 12.71 -11.47 13.16
C GLU A 5 13.37 -11.50 11.78
N MET A 6 12.94 -10.60 10.90
CA MET A 6 13.63 -10.37 9.64
C MET A 6 14.99 -9.79 10.05
N GLU A 7 16.04 -10.59 9.89
CA GLU A 7 17.41 -10.09 9.94
C GLU A 7 17.48 -8.89 9.00
N ILE A 8 17.62 -7.70 9.58
CA ILE A 8 17.76 -6.47 8.82
C ILE A 8 19.04 -6.65 8.00
N PRO A 9 18.99 -6.55 6.66
CA PRO A 9 20.17 -6.70 5.82
C PRO A 9 21.30 -5.78 6.33
N GLN A 10 22.54 -6.26 6.35
CA GLN A 10 23.68 -5.42 6.77
C GLN A 10 23.78 -4.12 5.96
N SER A 11 23.31 -4.15 4.70
CA SER A 11 23.13 -2.98 3.83
C SER A 11 22.15 -1.96 4.44
N ALA A 12 21.01 -2.39 4.97
CA ALA A 12 20.00 -1.52 5.58
C ALA A 12 20.49 -0.84 6.87
N GLN A 13 21.25 -1.55 7.72
CA GLN A 13 21.86 -0.95 8.92
C GLN A 13 22.91 0.10 8.56
N SER A 14 23.79 -0.20 7.59
CA SER A 14 24.80 0.75 7.12
C SER A 14 24.18 2.00 6.48
N ILE A 15 23.05 1.85 5.78
CA ILE A 15 22.35 2.97 5.15
C ILE A 15 21.60 3.80 6.20
N ALA A 16 20.98 3.18 7.19
CA ALA A 16 20.36 3.90 8.31
C ALA A 16 21.40 4.75 9.09
N GLU A 17 22.60 4.22 9.32
CA GLU A 17 23.70 4.97 9.94
C GLU A 17 24.15 6.14 9.05
N LYS A 18 24.32 5.94 7.74
CA LYS A 18 24.68 7.00 6.79
C LYS A 18 23.61 8.09 6.70
N LEU A 19 22.33 7.71 6.70
CA LEU A 19 21.21 8.64 6.72
C LEU A 19 21.15 9.46 8.01
N ALA A 20 21.52 8.87 9.14
CA ALA A 20 21.59 9.57 10.42
C ALA A 20 22.77 10.56 10.51
N LEU A 21 23.83 10.33 9.72
CA LEU A 21 25.03 11.16 9.68
C LEU A 21 24.88 12.36 8.73
N ASP A 22 24.40 12.13 7.50
CA ASP A 22 24.25 13.18 6.49
C ASP A 22 23.15 12.85 5.47
N GLU A 23 21.92 13.26 5.75
CA GLU A 23 20.74 13.07 4.88
C GLU A 23 20.74 13.92 3.60
N HIS A 24 21.72 14.81 3.40
CA HIS A 24 21.74 15.76 2.29
C HIS A 24 22.96 15.61 1.37
N SER A 25 23.82 14.62 1.63
CA SER A 25 24.99 14.33 0.80
C SER A 25 24.60 13.87 -0.60
N VAL A 26 25.24 14.47 -1.62
CA VAL A 26 25.08 14.08 -3.03
C VAL A 26 25.66 12.68 -3.29
N GLU A 27 26.70 12.30 -2.56
CA GLU A 27 27.38 10.99 -2.71
C GLU A 27 26.47 9.83 -2.26
N LEU A 28 25.45 10.14 -1.46
CA LEU A 28 24.47 9.16 -0.99
C LEU A 28 23.50 8.73 -2.10
N ILE A 29 23.32 9.55 -3.16
CA ILE A 29 22.39 9.24 -4.25
C ILE A 29 22.75 7.91 -4.92
N ASP A 30 24.01 7.72 -5.31
CA ASP A 30 24.45 6.51 -6.00
C ASP A 30 24.30 5.27 -5.08
N THR A 31 24.63 5.41 -3.79
CA THR A 31 24.45 4.34 -2.80
C THR A 31 22.97 3.97 -2.62
N LEU A 32 22.08 4.95 -2.57
CA LEU A 32 20.64 4.73 -2.41
C LEU A 32 20.00 4.15 -3.68
N GLN A 33 20.49 4.51 -4.86
CA GLN A 33 20.07 3.89 -6.12
C GLN A 33 20.43 2.41 -6.16
N GLU A 34 21.67 2.06 -5.79
CA GLU A 34 22.12 0.67 -5.69
C GLU A 34 21.28 -0.10 -4.67
N TYR A 35 21.01 0.50 -3.51
CA TYR A 35 20.19 -0.11 -2.47
C TYR A 35 18.73 -0.32 -2.90
N LEU A 36 18.14 0.62 -3.66
CA LEU A 36 16.81 0.43 -4.22
C LEU A 36 16.76 -0.75 -5.18
N ASN A 37 17.80 -0.94 -5.99
CA ASN A 37 17.89 -2.11 -6.87
C ASN A 37 18.04 -3.42 -6.06
N GLU A 38 18.82 -3.40 -4.97
CA GLU A 38 18.90 -4.53 -4.03
C GLU A 38 17.54 -4.85 -3.40
N GLN A 39 16.75 -3.83 -3.04
CA GLN A 39 15.38 -4.00 -2.51
C GLN A 39 14.44 -4.72 -3.50
N VAL A 40 14.59 -4.47 -4.80
CA VAL A 40 13.82 -5.17 -5.84
C VAL A 40 14.25 -6.64 -5.93
N GLN A 41 15.55 -6.91 -5.87
CA GLN A 41 16.09 -8.28 -5.99
C GLN A 41 15.82 -9.14 -4.75
N THR A 42 15.85 -8.54 -3.57
CA THR A 42 15.72 -9.23 -2.27
C THR A 42 14.28 -9.24 -1.74
N ASP A 43 13.35 -8.63 -2.46
CA ASP A 43 11.98 -8.35 -2.02
C ASP A 43 11.91 -7.68 -0.63
N THR A 44 12.85 -6.78 -0.35
CA THR A 44 12.84 -5.95 0.86
C THR A 44 12.25 -4.56 0.55
N TYR A 45 11.82 -3.84 1.59
CA TYR A 45 11.26 -2.50 1.44
C TYR A 45 11.71 -1.59 2.59
N ASP A 46 12.42 -0.52 2.25
CA ASP A 46 12.81 0.54 3.19
C ASP A 46 12.26 1.89 2.70
N PHE A 47 11.14 2.30 3.31
CA PHE A 47 10.50 3.57 2.99
C PHE A 47 11.39 4.78 3.27
N MET A 48 12.18 4.78 4.35
CA MET A 48 12.97 5.95 4.74
C MET A 48 14.12 6.19 3.76
N ALA A 49 14.78 5.12 3.31
CA ALA A 49 15.78 5.20 2.26
C ALA A 49 15.18 5.72 0.94
N ASN A 50 14.03 5.15 0.53
CA ASN A 50 13.36 5.50 -0.72
C ASN A 50 12.86 6.96 -0.71
N LYS A 51 12.26 7.40 0.41
CA LYS A 51 11.85 8.79 0.62
C LYS A 51 13.04 9.75 0.57
N THR A 52 14.16 9.38 1.17
CA THR A 52 15.37 10.23 1.17
C THR A 52 15.94 10.36 -0.23
N LEU A 53 16.01 9.27 -1.00
CA LEU A 53 16.39 9.31 -2.41
C LEU A 53 15.51 10.27 -3.21
N MET A 54 14.20 10.19 -3.04
CA MET A 54 13.24 11.09 -3.70
C MET A 54 13.44 12.56 -3.29
N LYS A 55 13.71 12.85 -2.01
CA LYS A 55 14.03 14.20 -1.53
C LYS A 55 15.35 14.71 -2.11
N LEU A 56 16.37 13.87 -2.23
CA LEU A 56 17.66 14.23 -2.84
C LEU A 56 17.49 14.57 -4.32
N TYR A 57 16.62 13.89 -5.06
CA TYR A 57 16.29 14.27 -6.43
C TYR A 57 15.62 15.63 -6.55
N GLN A 58 14.85 16.06 -5.54
CA GLN A 58 14.31 17.43 -5.52
C GLN A 58 15.41 18.49 -5.33
N PHE A 59 16.42 18.20 -4.51
CA PHE A 59 17.55 19.10 -4.31
C PHE A 59 18.54 19.10 -5.48
N TYR A 60 18.71 17.95 -6.14
CA TYR A 60 19.67 17.77 -7.22
C TYR A 60 19.02 17.14 -8.48
N PRO A 61 18.21 17.90 -9.25
CA PRO A 61 17.50 17.38 -10.41
C PRO A 61 18.42 16.80 -11.50
N GLU A 62 19.63 17.33 -11.65
CA GLU A 62 20.65 16.86 -12.60
C GLU A 62 21.11 15.40 -12.36
N ARG A 63 20.89 14.88 -11.15
CA ARG A 63 21.23 13.51 -10.75
C ARG A 63 20.00 12.60 -10.68
N SER A 64 18.82 13.11 -11.04
CA SER A 64 17.59 12.34 -11.01
C SER A 64 17.59 11.24 -12.07
N ASN A 65 17.11 10.06 -11.67
CA ASN A 65 16.95 8.92 -12.54
C ASN A 65 15.48 8.52 -12.58
N GLU A 66 14.86 8.70 -13.75
CA GLU A 66 13.43 8.42 -13.97
C GLU A 66 13.09 6.95 -13.65
N ASN A 67 13.99 6.00 -13.92
CA ASN A 67 13.79 4.59 -13.61
C ASN A 67 13.78 4.33 -12.10
N CYS A 68 14.69 4.94 -11.35
CA CYS A 68 14.72 4.79 -9.88
C CYS A 68 13.47 5.40 -9.24
N ILE A 69 12.97 6.53 -9.76
CA ILE A 69 11.71 7.13 -9.30
C ILE A 69 10.56 6.14 -9.52
N ALA A 70 10.46 5.60 -10.73
CA ALA A 70 9.43 4.62 -11.06
C ALA A 70 9.52 3.36 -10.17
N LEU A 71 10.72 2.81 -9.95
CA LEU A 71 10.93 1.66 -9.04
C LEU A 71 10.51 1.96 -7.59
N ALA A 72 10.85 3.14 -7.07
CA ALA A 72 10.48 3.55 -5.72
C ALA A 72 8.95 3.67 -5.57
N VAL A 73 8.28 4.25 -6.56
CA VAL A 73 6.81 4.34 -6.61
C VAL A 73 6.21 2.94 -6.68
N THR A 74 6.68 2.06 -7.58
CA THR A 74 6.15 0.70 -7.70
C THR A 74 6.32 -0.12 -6.42
N LYS A 75 7.49 -0.06 -5.77
CA LYS A 75 7.70 -0.74 -4.46
C LYS A 75 6.77 -0.17 -3.38
N SER A 76 6.48 1.13 -3.39
CA SER A 76 5.49 1.70 -2.46
C SER A 76 4.04 1.26 -2.75
N MET A 77 3.70 0.99 -4.01
CA MET A 77 2.40 0.39 -4.37
C MET A 77 2.27 -1.03 -3.80
N MET A 78 3.36 -1.81 -3.80
CA MET A 78 3.39 -3.15 -3.18
C MET A 78 3.27 -3.12 -1.65
N ALA A 79 3.58 -1.98 -1.02
CA ALA A 79 3.49 -1.79 0.43
C ALA A 79 2.09 -1.31 0.90
N LEU A 80 1.12 -1.17 -0.01
CA LEU A 80 -0.26 -0.86 0.37
C LEU A 80 -0.78 -1.90 1.37
N PRO A 81 -1.51 -1.49 2.43
CA PRO A 81 -2.25 -0.22 2.58
C PRO A 81 -1.49 0.91 3.30
N SER A 82 -0.15 0.92 3.33
CA SER A 82 0.59 2.04 3.94
C SER A 82 0.35 3.37 3.20
N THR A 83 0.58 4.50 3.89
CA THR A 83 0.47 5.85 3.29
C THR A 83 1.69 6.26 2.47
N ASP A 84 2.62 5.33 2.26
CA ASP A 84 3.94 5.63 1.70
C ASP A 84 3.86 6.04 0.23
N LEU A 85 2.98 5.38 -0.53
CA LEU A 85 2.72 5.67 -1.94
C LEU A 85 2.34 7.13 -2.14
N SER A 86 1.34 7.63 -1.40
CA SER A 86 0.89 9.01 -1.52
C SER A 86 2.03 9.98 -1.17
N VAL A 87 2.85 9.69 -0.16
CA VAL A 87 4.02 10.53 0.19
C VAL A 87 5.05 10.57 -0.94
N LEU A 88 5.38 9.43 -1.55
CA LEU A 88 6.35 9.39 -2.65
C LEU A 88 5.81 10.11 -3.89
N LEU A 89 4.53 9.96 -4.22
CA LEU A 89 3.89 10.66 -5.34
C LEU A 89 3.95 12.18 -5.17
N TYR A 90 3.73 12.71 -3.95
CA TYR A 90 3.90 14.14 -3.67
C TYR A 90 5.35 14.63 -3.81
N LEU A 91 6.34 13.72 -3.76
CA LEU A 91 7.74 14.07 -3.96
C LEU A 91 8.14 14.07 -5.44
N VAL A 92 7.34 13.48 -6.33
CA VAL A 92 7.61 13.45 -7.78
C VAL A 92 7.33 14.83 -8.38
N PRO A 93 8.28 15.44 -9.12
CA PRO A 93 8.02 16.67 -9.87
C PRO A 93 6.91 16.49 -10.92
N GLU A 94 6.03 17.48 -11.07
CA GLU A 94 4.90 17.44 -12.02
C GLU A 94 5.36 17.18 -13.48
N THR A 95 6.51 17.73 -13.86
CA THR A 95 7.10 17.52 -15.19
C THR A 95 7.51 16.07 -15.47
N LEU A 96 7.88 15.31 -14.43
CA LEU A 96 8.19 13.89 -14.53
C LEU A 96 6.93 13.03 -14.38
N ALA A 97 5.95 13.48 -13.59
CA ALA A 97 4.68 12.79 -13.43
C ALA A 97 3.88 12.67 -14.73
N LEU A 98 4.11 13.55 -15.72
CA LEU A 98 3.48 13.51 -17.04
C LEU A 98 4.24 12.66 -18.07
N LYS A 99 5.41 12.12 -17.72
CA LYS A 99 6.22 11.28 -18.62
C LYS A 99 5.99 9.80 -18.32
N GLU A 100 6.04 8.97 -19.35
CA GLU A 100 6.09 7.52 -19.17
C GLU A 100 7.47 7.08 -18.65
N PRO A 101 7.57 6.08 -17.77
CA PRO A 101 6.47 5.23 -17.25
C PRO A 101 5.76 5.79 -16.00
N ILE A 102 6.21 6.93 -15.46
CA ILE A 102 5.72 7.48 -14.19
C ILE A 102 4.24 7.89 -14.29
N HIS A 103 3.82 8.44 -15.43
CA HIS A 103 2.43 8.82 -15.68
C HIS A 103 1.48 7.63 -15.58
N THR A 104 1.85 6.48 -16.14
CA THR A 104 1.08 5.24 -15.97
C THR A 104 1.02 4.82 -14.51
N LEU A 105 2.13 4.90 -13.75
CA LEU A 105 2.14 4.57 -12.32
C LEU A 105 1.24 5.47 -11.48
N VAL A 106 1.20 6.78 -11.78
CA VAL A 106 0.29 7.74 -11.12
C VAL A 106 -1.17 7.35 -11.36
N ARG A 107 -1.52 6.98 -12.60
CA ARG A 107 -2.87 6.50 -12.94
C ARG A 107 -3.20 5.20 -12.21
N CYS A 108 -2.26 4.26 -12.18
CA CYS A 108 -2.42 3.01 -11.42
C CYS A 108 -2.67 3.29 -9.94
N ALA A 109 -1.93 4.22 -9.33
CA ALA A 109 -2.14 4.62 -7.94
C ALA A 109 -3.56 5.19 -7.72
N ASP A 110 -4.06 6.06 -8.60
CA ASP A 110 -5.44 6.57 -8.52
C ASP A 110 -6.49 5.45 -8.58
N HIS A 111 -6.32 4.48 -9.48
CA HIS A 111 -7.23 3.34 -9.58
C HIS A 111 -7.19 2.44 -8.32
N LEU A 112 -6.01 2.25 -7.70
CA LEU A 112 -5.90 1.51 -6.44
C LEU A 112 -6.54 2.26 -5.26
N GLU A 113 -6.32 3.58 -5.15
CA GLU A 113 -6.90 4.42 -4.10
C GLU A 113 -8.44 4.50 -4.21
N THR A 114 -8.97 4.51 -5.44
CA THR A 114 -10.42 4.55 -5.72
C THR A 114 -11.07 3.16 -5.84
N ALA A 115 -10.31 2.09 -5.59
CA ALA A 115 -10.73 0.70 -5.69
C ALA A 115 -11.31 0.29 -7.06
N ARG A 116 -10.86 0.93 -8.15
CA ARG A 116 -11.21 0.58 -9.54
C ARG A 116 -10.25 -0.48 -10.08
N PHE A 117 -10.36 -1.70 -9.58
CA PHE A 117 -9.36 -2.76 -9.81
C PHE A 117 -9.31 -3.28 -11.26
N VAL A 118 -10.46 -3.38 -11.96
CA VAL A 118 -10.47 -3.81 -13.37
C VAL A 118 -9.70 -2.82 -14.25
N GLU A 119 -9.98 -1.53 -14.08
CA GLU A 119 -9.30 -0.44 -14.79
C GLU A 119 -7.80 -0.39 -14.44
N PHE A 120 -7.44 -0.69 -13.19
CA PHE A 120 -6.03 -0.80 -12.78
C PHE A 120 -5.29 -1.84 -13.64
N TRP A 121 -5.84 -3.04 -13.79
CA TRP A 121 -5.20 -4.10 -14.59
C TRP A 121 -5.15 -3.73 -16.08
N GLU A 122 -6.18 -3.08 -16.61
CA GLU A 122 -6.15 -2.56 -17.98
C GLU A 122 -5.00 -1.56 -18.17
N VAL A 123 -4.84 -0.60 -17.27
CA VAL A 123 -3.78 0.42 -17.35
C VAL A 123 -2.40 -0.19 -17.14
N ALA A 124 -2.26 -1.11 -16.19
CA ALA A 124 -1.01 -1.84 -15.95
C ALA A 124 -0.56 -2.63 -17.19
N ASN A 125 -1.49 -3.32 -17.86
CA ASN A 125 -1.22 -4.13 -19.05
C ASN A 125 -1.07 -3.30 -20.33
N LEU A 126 -1.83 -2.21 -20.50
CA LEU A 126 -1.72 -1.34 -21.68
C LEU A 126 -0.33 -0.73 -21.82
N GLY A 127 0.33 -0.49 -20.68
CA GLY A 127 1.62 0.20 -20.63
C GLY A 127 2.77 -0.60 -21.23
N GLY A 128 2.65 -1.92 -21.44
CA GLY A 128 3.79 -2.77 -21.82
C GLY A 128 4.99 -2.55 -20.88
N ASN A 129 4.70 -2.27 -19.61
CA ASN A 129 5.68 -1.74 -18.68
C ASN A 129 6.63 -2.87 -18.28
N GLU A 130 7.72 -3.02 -19.02
CA GLU A 130 8.88 -3.83 -18.66
C GLU A 130 9.28 -3.62 -17.19
N LEU A 131 9.03 -2.42 -16.64
CA LEU A 131 9.27 -2.07 -15.25
C LEU A 131 8.37 -2.79 -14.24
N LEU A 132 7.08 -2.97 -14.53
CA LEU A 132 6.17 -3.71 -13.65
C LEU A 132 6.47 -5.21 -13.71
N ASP A 133 6.74 -5.72 -14.91
CA ASP A 133 7.10 -7.12 -15.13
C ASP A 133 8.48 -7.47 -14.57
N ALA A 134 9.38 -6.49 -14.48
CA ALA A 134 10.72 -6.67 -13.90
C ALA A 134 10.73 -6.84 -12.38
N ILE A 135 9.65 -6.44 -11.68
CA ILE A 135 9.60 -6.52 -10.22
C ILE A 135 8.95 -7.85 -9.80
N PRO A 136 9.71 -8.76 -9.17
CA PRO A 136 9.17 -10.03 -8.72
C PRO A 136 8.12 -9.81 -7.63
N GLY A 137 7.01 -10.55 -7.69
CA GLY A 137 5.97 -10.49 -6.66
C GLY A 137 4.99 -9.32 -6.78
N PHE A 138 5.10 -8.48 -7.81
CA PHE A 138 4.23 -7.29 -7.97
C PHE A 138 2.74 -7.66 -8.06
N PRO A 139 2.30 -8.58 -8.95
CA PRO A 139 0.89 -8.96 -9.03
C PRO A 139 0.35 -9.54 -7.72
N GLU A 140 1.14 -10.35 -7.03
CA GLU A 140 0.79 -10.99 -5.76
C GLU A 140 0.57 -9.97 -4.64
N ALA A 141 1.48 -8.98 -4.53
CA ALA A 141 1.37 -7.90 -3.54
C ALA A 141 0.11 -7.06 -3.77
N ILE A 142 -0.18 -6.70 -5.02
CA ILE A 142 -1.38 -5.94 -5.38
C ILE A 142 -2.66 -6.74 -5.11
N ARG A 143 -2.70 -8.03 -5.48
CA ARG A 143 -3.86 -8.89 -5.19
C ARG A 143 -4.08 -9.04 -3.69
N SER A 144 -3.01 -9.14 -2.89
CA SER A 144 -3.10 -9.19 -1.42
C SER A 144 -3.76 -7.92 -0.85
N PHE A 145 -3.39 -6.75 -1.36
CA PHE A 145 -4.03 -5.48 -1.01
C PHE A 145 -5.51 -5.46 -1.42
N MET A 146 -5.83 -5.85 -2.65
CA MET A 146 -7.22 -5.90 -3.15
C MET A 146 -8.09 -6.81 -2.29
N ILE A 147 -7.60 -8.00 -1.92
CA ILE A 147 -8.31 -8.92 -1.00
C ILE A 147 -8.52 -8.27 0.37
N GLY A 148 -7.52 -7.52 0.87
CA GLY A 148 -7.65 -6.72 2.07
C GLY A 148 -8.85 -5.77 2.01
N VAL A 149 -8.95 -4.97 0.94
CA VAL A 149 -10.06 -4.02 0.71
C VAL A 149 -11.40 -4.75 0.55
N LEU A 150 -11.45 -5.84 -0.23
CA LEU A 150 -12.68 -6.62 -0.43
C LEU A 150 -13.16 -7.26 0.87
N SER A 151 -12.24 -7.77 1.70
CA SER A 151 -12.59 -8.38 2.99
C SER A 151 -13.20 -7.40 4.00
N MET A 152 -12.94 -6.10 3.84
CA MET A 152 -13.53 -5.05 4.68
C MET A 152 -14.93 -4.64 4.19
N THR A 153 -15.21 -4.82 2.89
CA THR A 153 -16.40 -4.25 2.22
C THR A 153 -17.45 -5.30 1.88
N PHE A 154 -17.06 -6.56 1.65
CA PHE A 154 -17.94 -7.65 1.27
C PHE A 154 -17.88 -8.80 2.29
N GLN A 155 -19.01 -9.43 2.56
CA GLN A 155 -19.08 -10.71 3.27
C GLN A 155 -19.15 -11.88 2.29
N LYS A 156 -19.81 -11.66 1.15
CA LYS A 156 -20.02 -12.64 0.09
C LYS A 156 -19.99 -11.92 -1.25
N LEU A 157 -19.23 -12.45 -2.21
CA LEU A 157 -19.07 -11.91 -3.56
C LEU A 157 -19.23 -13.05 -4.58
N GLN A 158 -19.76 -12.76 -5.76
CA GLN A 158 -19.83 -13.75 -6.85
C GLN A 158 -18.43 -14.09 -7.36
N SER A 159 -18.18 -15.36 -7.67
CA SER A 159 -16.86 -15.82 -8.15
C SER A 159 -16.45 -15.12 -9.45
N GLU A 160 -17.37 -14.95 -10.41
CA GLU A 160 -17.14 -14.20 -11.65
C GLU A 160 -16.59 -12.79 -11.37
N THR A 161 -17.28 -12.01 -10.53
CA THR A 161 -16.82 -10.65 -10.18
C THR A 161 -15.51 -10.66 -9.40
N PHE A 162 -15.26 -11.67 -8.56
CA PHE A 162 -14.00 -11.79 -7.83
C PHE A 162 -12.82 -12.03 -8.79
N LEU A 163 -13.02 -12.88 -9.80
CA LEU A 163 -12.04 -13.17 -10.85
C LEU A 163 -11.74 -11.93 -11.70
N ASP A 164 -12.78 -11.20 -12.11
CA ASP A 164 -12.64 -9.96 -12.88
C ASP A 164 -11.81 -8.91 -12.12
N LEU A 165 -12.06 -8.75 -10.81
CA LEU A 165 -11.37 -7.76 -9.98
C LEU A 165 -9.88 -8.08 -9.78
N LEU A 166 -9.51 -9.36 -9.66
CA LEU A 166 -8.13 -9.81 -9.43
C LEU A 166 -7.39 -10.17 -10.71
N MET A 167 -8.08 -10.14 -11.85
CA MET A 167 -7.61 -10.62 -13.15
C MET A 167 -7.00 -12.03 -13.03
N LEU A 168 -7.81 -12.95 -12.52
CA LEU A 168 -7.45 -14.37 -12.36
C LEU A 168 -8.27 -15.25 -13.30
N ASP A 169 -7.68 -16.36 -13.72
CA ASP A 169 -8.37 -17.39 -14.48
C ASP A 169 -9.27 -18.24 -13.57
N GLU A 170 -10.39 -18.71 -14.11
CA GLU A 170 -11.33 -19.60 -13.38
C GLU A 170 -10.65 -20.87 -12.86
N GLU A 171 -9.67 -21.39 -13.60
CA GLU A 171 -8.95 -22.62 -13.27
C GLU A 171 -8.04 -22.45 -12.03
N SER A 172 -7.50 -21.24 -11.83
CA SER A 172 -6.59 -20.94 -10.71
C SER A 172 -7.33 -20.53 -9.43
N LEU A 173 -8.66 -20.34 -9.49
CA LEU A 173 -9.45 -19.86 -8.35
C LEU A 173 -9.36 -20.78 -7.13
N GLU A 174 -9.45 -22.10 -7.34
CA GLU A 174 -9.46 -23.07 -6.26
C GLU A 174 -8.10 -23.14 -5.55
N GLU A 175 -7.01 -23.10 -6.32
CA GLU A 175 -5.65 -23.07 -5.79
C GLU A 175 -5.39 -21.78 -5.01
N PHE A 176 -5.79 -20.64 -5.57
CA PHE A 176 -5.63 -19.34 -4.94
C PHE A 176 -6.39 -19.21 -3.62
N ILE A 177 -7.62 -19.75 -3.54
CA ILE A 177 -8.39 -19.77 -2.29
C ILE A 177 -7.79 -20.75 -1.29
N ALA A 178 -7.23 -21.88 -1.74
CA ALA A 178 -6.55 -22.83 -0.87
C ALA A 178 -5.32 -22.22 -0.18
N GLU A 179 -4.61 -21.30 -0.85
CA GLU A 179 -3.50 -20.55 -0.26
C GLU A 179 -3.96 -19.51 0.79
N GLN A 180 -5.16 -18.95 0.64
CA GLN A 180 -5.71 -17.87 1.49
C GLN A 180 -6.86 -18.36 2.40
N THR A 181 -6.80 -19.62 2.84
CA THR A 181 -7.84 -20.27 3.69
C THR A 181 -8.08 -19.57 5.03
N ASP A 182 -7.16 -18.73 5.47
CA ASP A 182 -7.27 -17.90 6.67
C ASP A 182 -8.21 -16.69 6.49
N LYS A 183 -8.48 -16.28 5.24
CA LYS A 183 -9.30 -15.09 4.92
C LYS A 183 -10.50 -15.39 4.03
N LEU A 184 -10.40 -16.39 3.16
CA LEU A 184 -11.36 -16.69 2.11
C LEU A 184 -11.91 -18.10 2.22
N CYS A 185 -13.18 -18.27 1.85
CA CYS A 185 -13.83 -19.57 1.74
C CYS A 185 -14.69 -19.63 0.47
N LEU A 186 -14.66 -20.75 -0.25
CA LEU A 186 -15.45 -20.95 -1.46
C LEU A 186 -16.76 -21.67 -1.12
N GLU A 187 -17.89 -21.07 -1.49
CA GLU A 187 -19.22 -21.65 -1.35
C GLU A 187 -19.78 -22.03 -2.73
N GLU A 188 -20.03 -23.34 -2.92
CA GLU A 188 -20.66 -23.91 -4.12
C GLU A 188 -19.98 -23.54 -5.46
N LYS A 189 -18.70 -23.14 -5.44
CA LYS A 189 -17.93 -22.59 -6.58
C LYS A 189 -18.55 -21.34 -7.24
N LYS A 190 -19.61 -20.78 -6.67
CA LYS A 190 -20.33 -19.61 -7.19
C LYS A 190 -20.05 -18.35 -6.38
N PHE A 191 -19.69 -18.51 -5.12
CA PHE A 191 -19.50 -17.40 -4.23
C PHE A 191 -18.21 -17.53 -3.43
N VAL A 192 -17.48 -16.43 -3.35
CA VAL A 192 -16.35 -16.25 -2.45
C VAL A 192 -16.85 -15.57 -1.19
N ILE A 193 -16.70 -16.23 -0.05
CA ILE A 193 -17.03 -15.72 1.27
C ILE A 193 -15.76 -15.16 1.89
N PHE A 194 -15.86 -13.93 2.40
CA PHE A 194 -14.81 -13.32 3.20
C PHE A 194 -15.07 -13.61 4.68
N LEU A 195 -14.08 -14.15 5.37
CA LEU A 195 -14.22 -14.48 6.79
C LEU A 195 -14.38 -13.20 7.63
N PRO A 196 -15.17 -13.23 8.72
CA PRO A 196 -15.42 -12.04 9.52
C PRO A 196 -14.13 -11.49 10.16
N ASN A 197 -13.74 -10.29 9.76
CA ASN A 197 -12.61 -9.55 10.36
C ASN A 197 -13.10 -8.44 11.31
N SER A 198 -12.18 -7.76 12.01
CA SER A 198 -12.53 -6.71 12.98
C SER A 198 -13.31 -5.52 12.38
N GLU A 199 -13.15 -5.30 11.07
CA GLU A 199 -13.78 -4.21 10.34
C GLU A 199 -15.11 -4.62 9.69
N ASN A 200 -15.32 -5.91 9.44
CA ASN A 200 -16.48 -6.48 8.74
C ASN A 200 -17.37 -7.32 9.69
N GLN A 201 -17.45 -6.90 10.95
CA GLN A 201 -18.42 -7.41 11.91
C GLN A 201 -19.51 -6.37 12.13
N SER A 202 -20.76 -6.83 12.24
CA SER A 202 -21.89 -5.98 12.60
C SER A 202 -21.68 -5.37 13.98
N ARG A 203 -21.27 -4.09 14.03
CA ARG A 203 -21.08 -3.38 15.30
C ARG A 203 -22.46 -2.93 15.81
N PRO A 204 -22.86 -3.32 17.04
CA PRO A 204 -24.13 -2.87 17.58
C PRO A 204 -24.11 -1.35 17.74
N LYS A 205 -25.17 -0.67 17.26
CA LYS A 205 -25.36 0.76 17.51
C LYS A 205 -25.45 0.97 19.01
N LYS A 206 -24.43 1.59 19.61
CA LYS A 206 -24.42 1.92 21.04
C LYS A 206 -25.43 3.05 21.30
N PHE A 207 -26.69 2.70 21.57
CA PHE A 207 -27.71 3.63 22.05
C PHE A 207 -27.56 3.81 23.57
N LYS A 208 -26.40 4.30 24.00
CA LYS A 208 -26.21 4.85 25.34
C LYS A 208 -25.57 6.21 25.16
N GLU A 209 -26.37 7.26 25.31
CA GLU A 209 -25.86 8.60 25.54
C GLU A 209 -25.07 8.56 26.85
N ASN A 210 -23.74 8.52 26.72
CA ASN A 210 -22.84 8.52 27.86
C ASN A 210 -22.67 9.98 28.29
N ILE A 211 -23.69 10.55 28.95
CA ILE A 211 -23.56 11.85 29.59
C ILE A 211 -22.62 11.63 30.79
N SER A 212 -21.36 12.04 30.66
CA SER A 212 -20.42 12.01 31.76
C SER A 212 -20.88 12.99 32.84
N PHE A 213 -20.51 12.71 34.09
CA PHE A 213 -20.82 13.60 35.21
C PHE A 213 -20.24 15.01 34.97
N ASP A 214 -19.08 15.10 34.33
CA ASP A 214 -18.44 16.36 33.94
C ASP A 214 -19.32 17.19 32.99
N HIS A 215 -20.06 16.54 32.07
CA HIS A 215 -21.01 17.22 31.20
C HIS A 215 -22.23 17.78 31.97
N MET A 216 -22.52 17.27 33.16
CA MET A 216 -23.61 17.75 34.01
C MET A 216 -23.16 18.80 35.04
N LEU A 217 -21.86 18.95 35.31
CA LEU A 217 -21.33 19.95 36.25
C LEU A 217 -21.80 21.38 35.97
N PRO A 218 -21.89 21.88 34.73
CA PRO A 218 -22.39 23.23 34.46
C PRO A 218 -23.84 23.43 34.89
N ILE A 219 -24.69 22.41 34.67
CA ILE A 219 -26.11 22.44 35.06
C ILE A 219 -26.23 22.38 36.58
N ILE A 220 -25.47 21.50 37.23
CA ILE A 220 -25.44 21.37 38.69
C ILE A 220 -24.98 22.69 39.35
N ASN A 221 -23.95 23.34 38.79
CA ASN A 221 -23.46 24.63 39.27
C ASN A 221 -24.44 25.79 39.02
N LEU A 222 -25.24 25.72 37.95
CA LEU A 222 -26.30 26.69 37.70
C LEU A 222 -27.44 26.54 38.72
N LEU A 223 -27.82 25.30 39.01
CA LEU A 223 -28.88 24.99 39.97
C LEU A 223 -28.47 25.32 41.41
N SER A 224 -27.20 25.07 41.80
CA SER A 224 -26.69 25.36 43.14
C SER A 224 -26.54 26.85 43.46
N ARG A 225 -26.54 27.73 42.44
CA ARG A 225 -26.47 29.19 42.61
C ARG A 225 -27.84 29.84 42.80
N ASN A 226 -28.93 29.13 42.52
CA ASN A 226 -30.31 29.63 42.61
C ASN A 226 -31.08 29.13 43.85
N THR A 227 -30.38 28.47 44.78
CA THR A 227 -30.85 28.08 46.13
C THR A 227 -30.01 28.76 47.18
#